data_AF-A0A444UVY3-F1
#
_entry.id   AF-A0A444UVY3-F1
#
_cell.length_a   1.000
_cell.length_b   1.000
_cell.length_c   1.000
_cell.angle_alpha   90.00
_cell.angle_beta   90.00
_cell.angle_gamma   90.00
#
_symmetry.space_group_name_H-M   'P 1'
#
loop_
_entity.id
_entity.type
_entity.pdbx_description
1 polymer ?
#
loop_
_entity_poly.entity_id
_entity_poly.type
_entity_poly.pdbx_seq_one_letter_code
_entity_poly.pdbx_strand_id
1 'polypeptide(L)'
;MRPYIKTEKQGLKLIVISSGNASIDKATVCTEDGRRYVYEKLCICAGARPKLITHGNPHVLGIRDTDSAQLNRVFAVLTRYEIEGCEVIWAVKDKAMGNTFFDAGAAQFLVPQLESAKPKAPAICKRTKYSTEAEDCGLKVNEHMCTSEPDIYAAGDVCTTAWEPSSLWQQMRLWTQARQMGWYAAKCMAADTLGQSIEMDFCFELFAHITKFFNHKVVLLGKYNAQGLGRDHELLLRCTKGHEYVKVVMQRGRMMGAVLIGDTDLEETFENLILNQMDLSAYGEDLLNPNIDIEDYFD
;
A
#
# COMPACT_ATOMS: atom_id res chain seq x y z
N MET A 1 -17.89 1.53 22.35
CA MET A 1 -16.51 1.00 22.38
C MET A 1 -15.65 1.98 23.18
N ARG A 2 -14.69 1.52 24.02
CA ARG A 2 -13.76 2.40 24.76
C ARG A 2 -12.35 2.29 24.16
N PRO A 3 -11.89 3.22 23.32
CA PRO A 3 -10.50 3.31 22.92
C PRO A 3 -9.75 4.12 23.99
N TYR A 4 -9.03 3.44 24.88
CA TYR A 4 -8.20 4.12 25.87
C TYR A 4 -6.98 3.27 26.28
N ILE A 5 -6.09 3.04 25.32
CA ILE A 5 -4.71 2.67 25.64
C ILE A 5 -3.98 3.97 25.96
N LYS A 6 -3.86 4.28 27.26
CA LYS A 6 -2.91 5.25 27.77
C LYS A 6 -1.63 4.50 28.13
N THR A 7 -0.67 4.49 27.22
CA THR A 7 0.70 4.04 27.52
C THR A 7 1.51 5.24 27.97
N GLU A 8 2.21 5.10 29.09
CA GLU A 8 3.05 6.14 29.67
C GLU A 8 4.45 5.56 29.87
N LYS A 9 5.44 6.11 29.16
CA LYS A 9 6.82 5.62 29.17
C LYS A 9 7.78 6.80 29.01
N GLN A 10 8.76 6.91 29.91
CA GLN A 10 9.78 7.98 29.87
C GLN A 10 9.15 9.41 29.81
N GLY A 11 8.03 9.63 30.50
CA GLY A 11 7.29 10.90 30.52
C GLY A 11 6.32 11.10 29.35
N LEU A 12 6.50 10.40 28.23
CA LEU A 12 5.59 10.48 27.08
C LEU A 12 4.28 9.74 27.38
N LYS A 13 3.16 10.45 27.17
CA LYS A 13 1.78 9.98 27.39
C LYS A 13 1.06 9.84 26.06
N LEU A 14 1.06 8.62 25.50
CA LEU A 14 0.29 8.33 24.29
C LEU A 14 -1.21 8.27 24.62
N ILE A 15 -2.04 8.93 23.81
CA ILE A 15 -3.51 8.85 23.88
C ILE A 15 -4.05 8.45 22.51
N VAL A 16 -4.46 7.18 22.36
CA VAL A 16 -5.11 6.72 21.12
C VAL A 16 -6.59 7.10 21.12
N ILE A 17 -6.95 8.15 20.38
CA ILE A 17 -8.34 8.58 20.19
C ILE A 17 -8.94 7.84 19.00
N SER A 18 -10.02 7.08 19.23
CA SER A 18 -10.90 6.61 18.14
C SER A 18 -12.30 7.18 18.35
N SER A 19 -12.71 8.03 17.40
CA SER A 19 -13.98 8.75 17.38
C SER A 19 -14.47 8.84 15.93
N GLY A 20 -15.76 9.09 15.70
CA GLY A 20 -16.34 9.20 14.36
C GLY A 20 -16.07 10.55 13.72
N ASN A 21 -16.23 11.60 14.51
CA ASN A 21 -15.89 12.96 14.17
C ASN A 21 -15.17 13.64 15.34
N ALA A 22 -14.28 14.57 15.01
CA ALA A 22 -13.63 15.46 15.95
C ALA A 22 -13.25 16.74 15.21
N SER A 23 -13.20 17.86 15.93
CA SER A 23 -12.55 19.09 15.46
C SER A 23 -11.18 19.24 16.12
N ILE A 24 -10.28 19.95 15.42
CA ILE A 24 -8.98 20.37 15.95
C ILE A 24 -9.05 21.90 16.08
N ASP A 25 -8.78 22.40 17.28
CA ASP A 25 -8.69 23.83 17.59
C ASP A 25 -7.57 24.02 18.62
N LYS A 26 -6.55 24.82 18.28
CA LYS A 26 -5.48 25.31 19.17
C LYS A 26 -5.00 24.29 20.20
N ALA A 27 -4.16 23.35 19.75
CA ALA A 27 -3.60 22.27 20.56
C ALA A 27 -4.64 21.36 21.25
N THR A 28 -5.91 21.37 20.81
CA THR A 28 -6.99 20.58 21.40
C THR A 28 -7.77 19.80 20.32
N VAL A 29 -7.93 18.49 20.51
CA VAL A 29 -8.89 17.66 19.77
C VAL A 29 -10.20 17.59 20.56
N CYS A 30 -11.32 17.95 19.94
CA CYS A 30 -12.66 17.86 20.54
C CYS A 30 -13.49 16.79 19.82
N THR A 31 -13.89 15.71 20.51
CA THR A 31 -14.55 14.54 19.90
C THR A 31 -16.08 14.61 19.92
N GLU A 32 -16.75 13.79 19.09
CA GLU A 32 -18.22 13.73 18.95
C GLU A 32 -18.98 13.44 20.27
N ASP A 33 -18.31 12.85 21.26
CA ASP A 33 -18.84 12.60 22.62
C ASP A 33 -18.54 13.73 23.62
N GLY A 34 -18.17 14.92 23.14
CA GLY A 34 -17.96 16.13 23.93
C GLY A 34 -16.65 16.17 24.72
N ARG A 35 -15.80 15.14 24.63
CA ARG A 35 -14.49 15.14 25.30
C ARG A 35 -13.50 16.05 24.57
N ARG A 36 -12.55 16.59 25.34
CA ARG A 36 -11.49 17.47 24.85
C ARG A 36 -10.13 16.90 25.28
N TYR A 37 -9.19 16.86 24.35
CA TYR A 37 -7.87 16.28 24.52
C TYR A 37 -6.82 17.30 24.10
N VAL A 38 -6.11 17.89 25.06
CA VAL A 38 -4.96 18.76 24.78
C VAL A 38 -3.77 17.88 24.33
N TYR A 39 -3.03 18.33 23.33
CA TYR A 39 -1.84 17.66 22.79
C TYR A 39 -0.65 18.62 22.68
N GLU A 40 0.56 18.08 22.80
CA GLU A 40 1.82 18.76 22.47
C GLU A 40 2.27 18.42 21.04
N LYS A 41 1.98 17.20 20.57
CA LYS A 41 2.12 16.72 19.19
C LYS A 41 0.91 15.84 18.85
N LEU A 42 0.36 15.95 17.65
CA LEU A 42 -0.80 15.18 17.16
C LEU A 42 -0.42 14.40 15.89
N CYS A 43 -0.89 13.16 15.73
CA CYS A 43 -0.76 12.42 14.48
C CYS A 43 -2.13 11.94 13.96
N ILE A 44 -2.47 12.32 12.73
CA ILE A 44 -3.75 11.99 12.09
C ILE A 44 -3.59 10.73 11.23
N CYS A 45 -4.00 9.58 11.78
CA CYS A 45 -3.96 8.27 11.08
C CYS A 45 -5.34 7.87 10.55
N ALA A 46 -6.10 8.82 9.98
CA ALA A 46 -7.54 8.65 9.78
C ALA A 46 -7.96 7.75 8.58
N GLY A 47 -7.02 7.36 7.71
CA GLY A 47 -7.27 6.50 6.55
C GLY A 47 -8.15 7.08 5.43
N ALA A 48 -8.58 6.22 4.50
CA ALA A 48 -9.42 6.55 3.33
C ALA A 48 -10.77 5.78 3.31
N ARG A 49 -11.81 6.38 2.71
CA ARG A 49 -13.16 5.81 2.53
C ARG A 49 -13.37 5.32 1.09
N PRO A 50 -14.19 4.27 0.84
CA PRO A 50 -14.55 3.86 -0.52
C PRO A 50 -15.24 4.97 -1.33
N LYS A 51 -14.87 5.06 -2.62
CA LYS A 51 -15.61 5.84 -3.62
C LYS A 51 -16.73 4.97 -4.17
N LEU A 52 -17.97 5.19 -3.71
CA LEU A 52 -19.14 4.45 -4.19
C LEU A 52 -19.51 4.85 -5.61
N ILE A 53 -20.10 3.92 -6.36
CA ILE A 53 -20.64 4.18 -7.71
C ILE A 53 -21.93 5.03 -7.68
N THR A 54 -22.64 5.02 -6.55
CA THR A 54 -23.77 5.92 -6.25
C THR A 54 -23.98 5.99 -4.73
N HIS A 55 -24.68 7.01 -4.26
CA HIS A 55 -24.97 7.24 -2.84
C HIS A 55 -26.46 7.06 -2.53
N GLY A 56 -26.79 6.65 -1.30
CA GLY A 56 -28.18 6.51 -0.84
C GLY A 56 -28.93 5.25 -1.30
N ASN A 57 -28.37 4.45 -2.21
CA ASN A 57 -28.95 3.16 -2.60
C ASN A 57 -28.57 2.06 -1.59
N PRO A 58 -29.54 1.40 -0.92
CA PRO A 58 -29.26 0.38 0.11
C PRO A 58 -28.63 -0.92 -0.44
N HIS A 59 -28.58 -1.10 -1.75
CA HIS A 59 -27.96 -2.25 -2.41
C HIS A 59 -26.53 -1.96 -2.93
N VAL A 60 -26.02 -0.73 -2.73
CA VAL A 60 -24.68 -0.33 -3.18
C VAL A 60 -23.80 -0.07 -1.95
N LEU A 61 -22.78 -0.92 -1.79
CA LEU A 61 -21.95 -0.99 -0.59
C LEU A 61 -20.46 -0.88 -0.98
N GLY A 62 -19.70 -0.17 -0.17
CA GLY A 62 -18.25 -0.05 -0.33
C GLY A 62 -17.54 -0.91 0.70
N ILE A 63 -16.81 -1.94 0.24
CA ILE A 63 -16.04 -2.82 1.13
C ILE A 63 -14.75 -2.11 1.54
N ARG A 64 -14.46 -2.07 2.85
CA ARG A 64 -13.25 -1.45 3.44
C ARG A 64 -12.86 -2.01 4.80
N ASP A 65 -13.86 -2.42 5.59
CA ASP A 65 -13.70 -3.06 6.90
C ASP A 65 -14.40 -4.43 6.90
N THR A 66 -14.07 -5.32 7.84
CA THR A 66 -14.59 -6.70 7.77
C THR A 66 -16.09 -6.80 8.05
N ASP A 67 -16.67 -5.82 8.75
CA ASP A 67 -18.12 -5.72 8.90
C ASP A 67 -18.80 -5.45 7.54
N SER A 68 -18.20 -4.61 6.68
CA SER A 68 -18.72 -4.31 5.34
C SER A 68 -18.67 -5.49 4.37
N ALA A 69 -17.96 -6.57 4.72
CA ALA A 69 -17.93 -7.83 3.98
C ALA A 69 -18.94 -8.89 4.48
N GLN A 70 -19.40 -8.80 5.74
CA GLN A 70 -20.30 -9.78 6.36
C GLN A 70 -21.78 -9.56 5.98
N LEU A 71 -22.11 -9.66 4.69
CA LEU A 71 -23.48 -9.42 4.20
C LEU A 71 -23.97 -10.46 3.18
N ASN A 72 -25.22 -10.90 3.37
CA ASN A 72 -25.79 -12.09 2.73
C ASN A 72 -26.15 -11.95 1.23
N ARG A 73 -25.97 -10.77 0.62
CA ARG A 73 -26.19 -10.49 -0.81
C ARG A 73 -25.31 -9.32 -1.25
N VAL A 74 -24.25 -9.58 -2.03
CA VAL A 74 -23.27 -8.55 -2.43
C VAL A 74 -22.77 -8.79 -3.86
N PHE A 75 -22.80 -7.76 -4.70
CA PHE A 75 -21.97 -7.68 -5.91
C PHE A 75 -20.60 -7.12 -5.50
N ALA A 76 -19.58 -7.97 -5.45
CA ALA A 76 -18.23 -7.59 -5.03
C ALA A 76 -17.25 -7.52 -6.21
N VAL A 77 -16.34 -6.54 -6.16
CA VAL A 77 -15.33 -6.29 -7.21
C VAL A 77 -13.96 -6.89 -6.89
N LEU A 78 -13.74 -7.38 -5.65
CA LEU A 78 -12.47 -8.01 -5.23
C LEU A 78 -12.60 -9.21 -4.27
N THR A 79 -13.65 -9.32 -3.45
CA THR A 79 -13.76 -10.34 -2.40
C THR A 79 -14.60 -11.56 -2.82
N ARG A 80 -14.03 -12.47 -3.62
CA ARG A 80 -14.70 -13.77 -3.89
C ARG A 80 -14.89 -14.59 -2.62
N TYR A 81 -13.92 -14.55 -1.71
CA TYR A 81 -13.77 -15.53 -0.62
C TYR A 81 -14.87 -15.50 0.45
N GLU A 82 -15.35 -14.33 0.88
CA GLU A 82 -16.26 -14.22 2.02
C GLU A 82 -17.76 -14.41 1.66
N ILE A 83 -18.14 -14.29 0.39
CA ILE A 83 -19.54 -14.38 -0.05
C ILE A 83 -19.96 -15.84 -0.29
N GLU A 84 -21.07 -16.27 0.29
CA GLU A 84 -21.66 -17.60 0.11
C GLU A 84 -23.16 -17.52 -0.21
N GLY A 85 -23.71 -18.59 -0.80
CA GLY A 85 -25.15 -18.69 -1.10
C GLY A 85 -25.68 -17.75 -2.18
N CYS A 86 -24.80 -17.01 -2.87
CA CYS A 86 -25.13 -16.07 -3.95
C CYS A 86 -24.30 -16.35 -5.21
N GLU A 87 -24.89 -16.04 -6.37
CA GLU A 87 -24.14 -15.84 -7.61
C GLU A 87 -23.27 -14.56 -7.49
N VAL A 88 -22.05 -14.59 -8.02
CA VAL A 88 -21.10 -13.47 -7.96
C VAL A 88 -20.71 -13.05 -9.38
N ILE A 89 -21.33 -11.99 -9.87
CA ILE A 89 -21.05 -11.40 -11.19
C ILE A 89 -20.02 -10.27 -11.03
N TRP A 90 -18.94 -10.34 -11.80
CA TRP A 90 -17.83 -9.38 -11.75
C TRP A 90 -18.02 -8.29 -12.81
N ALA A 91 -18.16 -7.04 -12.37
CA ALA A 91 -18.23 -5.88 -13.24
C ALA A 91 -16.89 -5.14 -13.23
N VAL A 92 -16.15 -5.24 -14.33
CA VAL A 92 -14.82 -4.64 -14.51
C VAL A 92 -14.91 -3.54 -15.56
N LYS A 93 -14.48 -2.32 -15.23
CA LYS A 93 -14.53 -1.17 -16.15
C LYS A 93 -13.44 -1.24 -17.23
N ASP A 94 -12.27 -1.72 -16.84
CA ASP A 94 -11.05 -1.69 -17.64
C ASP A 94 -10.80 -3.03 -18.35
N LYS A 95 -9.87 -3.04 -19.31
CA LYS A 95 -9.65 -4.21 -20.21
C LYS A 95 -9.20 -5.50 -19.52
N ALA A 96 -8.71 -5.42 -18.28
CA ALA A 96 -8.29 -6.56 -17.47
C ALA A 96 -8.50 -6.26 -15.98
N MET A 97 -8.48 -7.30 -15.15
CA MET A 97 -8.72 -7.18 -13.70
C MET A 97 -7.46 -6.73 -12.97
N GLY A 98 -7.64 -5.86 -11.98
CA GLY A 98 -6.56 -5.42 -11.10
C GLY A 98 -5.54 -4.50 -11.77
N ASN A 99 -5.90 -3.76 -12.84
CA ASN A 99 -5.01 -2.86 -13.60
C ASN A 99 -4.25 -1.81 -12.76
N THR A 100 -4.64 -1.57 -11.51
CA THR A 100 -3.88 -0.75 -10.53
C THR A 100 -2.57 -1.43 -10.09
N PHE A 101 -2.51 -2.75 -10.15
CA PHE A 101 -1.43 -3.62 -9.64
C PHE A 101 -0.84 -4.54 -10.71
N PHE A 102 -1.62 -4.93 -11.71
CA PHE A 102 -1.22 -5.86 -12.76
C PHE A 102 -1.27 -5.20 -14.14
N ASP A 103 -0.45 -5.70 -15.06
CA ASP A 103 -0.70 -5.49 -16.48
C ASP A 103 -1.59 -6.63 -17.04
N ALA A 104 -1.85 -6.60 -18.34
CA ALA A 104 -2.68 -7.60 -19.00
C ALA A 104 -2.10 -9.03 -18.91
N GLY A 105 -0.77 -9.20 -18.88
CA GLY A 105 -0.12 -10.50 -18.81
C GLY A 105 -0.23 -11.13 -17.41
N ALA A 106 0.13 -10.35 -16.39
CA ALA A 106 -0.03 -10.76 -14.99
C ALA A 106 -1.51 -11.03 -14.64
N ALA A 107 -2.43 -10.19 -15.13
CA ALA A 107 -3.87 -10.42 -14.98
C ALA A 107 -4.31 -11.71 -15.70
N GLN A 108 -3.86 -11.96 -16.93
CA GLN A 108 -4.22 -13.17 -17.69
C GLN A 108 -3.67 -14.46 -17.04
N PHE A 109 -2.51 -14.42 -16.39
CA PHE A 109 -1.98 -15.54 -15.60
C PHE A 109 -2.89 -15.88 -14.41
N LEU A 110 -3.44 -14.86 -13.74
CA LEU A 110 -4.26 -15.01 -12.53
C LEU A 110 -5.75 -15.29 -12.82
N VAL A 111 -6.26 -14.91 -13.99
CA VAL A 111 -7.68 -15.08 -14.39
C VAL A 111 -8.22 -16.51 -14.18
N PRO A 112 -7.56 -17.60 -14.62
CA PRO A 112 -8.10 -18.96 -14.45
C PRO A 112 -8.31 -19.38 -12.99
N GLN A 113 -7.61 -18.75 -12.05
CA GLN A 113 -7.71 -19.08 -10.62
C GLN A 113 -8.94 -18.45 -9.94
N LEU A 114 -9.62 -17.48 -10.59
CA LEU A 114 -10.90 -16.95 -10.10
C LEU A 114 -12.01 -18.00 -10.05
N GLU A 115 -11.85 -19.13 -10.75
CA GLU A 115 -12.88 -20.16 -10.88
C GLU A 115 -12.78 -21.25 -9.78
N SER A 116 -11.58 -21.49 -9.22
CA SER A 116 -11.28 -22.60 -8.28
C SER A 116 -11.83 -22.41 -6.85
N ALA A 117 -11.91 -23.48 -6.04
CA ALA A 117 -12.68 -23.51 -4.77
C ALA A 117 -11.95 -22.93 -3.52
N LYS A 118 -12.69 -22.71 -2.41
CA LYS A 118 -12.26 -21.93 -1.23
C LYS A 118 -12.06 -22.74 0.07
N PRO A 119 -11.11 -22.34 0.94
CA PRO A 119 -11.12 -22.53 2.40
C PRO A 119 -11.65 -21.29 3.18
N LYS A 120 -11.75 -21.34 4.52
CA LYS A 120 -12.32 -20.29 5.41
C LYS A 120 -11.43 -19.88 6.61
N ALA A 121 -11.49 -18.61 7.02
CA ALA A 121 -11.01 -18.06 8.31
C ALA A 121 -11.73 -16.71 8.67
N PRO A 122 -11.70 -16.21 9.93
CA PRO A 122 -12.57 -15.10 10.44
C PRO A 122 -11.93 -13.67 10.55
N ALA A 123 -12.63 -12.72 11.21
CA ALA A 123 -12.72 -11.27 10.85
C ALA A 123 -12.56 -10.20 12.00
N ILE A 124 -12.74 -8.88 11.68
CA ILE A 124 -12.86 -7.60 12.51
C ILE A 124 -11.67 -6.59 12.27
N CYS A 125 -11.71 -5.22 12.20
CA CYS A 125 -12.67 -4.10 12.53
C CYS A 125 -12.57 -2.84 11.58
N LYS A 126 -12.94 -1.60 12.04
CA LYS A 126 -13.28 -0.37 11.23
C LYS A 126 -12.69 1.01 11.68
N ARG A 127 -12.72 2.03 10.76
CA ARG A 127 -13.26 3.45 10.83
C ARG A 127 -12.46 4.51 9.98
N THR A 128 -12.93 5.77 9.87
CA THR A 128 -12.46 6.86 8.94
C THR A 128 -13.26 8.19 9.13
N LYS A 129 -12.91 9.44 8.72
CA LYS A 129 -11.83 10.12 7.92
C LYS A 129 -11.90 11.67 8.20
N TYR A 130 -10.87 12.47 7.90
CA TYR A 130 -10.86 13.97 7.93
C TYR A 130 -10.24 14.60 6.66
N SER A 131 -10.27 15.92 6.48
CA SER A 131 -9.51 16.60 5.40
C SER A 131 -9.00 18.02 5.72
N THR A 132 -7.78 18.27 5.25
CA THR A 132 -7.30 19.49 4.56
C THR A 132 -6.61 18.99 3.29
N GLU A 133 -6.68 19.72 2.17
CA GLU A 133 -6.81 19.03 0.86
C GLU A 133 -5.68 19.32 -0.15
N ALA A 134 -4.98 18.25 -0.55
CA ALA A 134 -4.40 18.09 -1.88
C ALA A 134 -5.49 17.74 -2.93
N GLU A 135 -5.10 17.58 -4.20
CA GLU A 135 -6.03 17.25 -5.30
C GLU A 135 -6.72 15.88 -5.16
N ASP A 136 -6.13 14.93 -4.42
CA ASP A 136 -6.75 13.66 -4.02
C ASP A 136 -7.55 13.74 -2.70
N CYS A 137 -7.75 14.96 -2.18
CA CYS A 137 -8.30 15.28 -0.87
C CYS A 137 -7.53 14.66 0.32
N GLY A 138 -6.24 14.33 0.16
CA GLY A 138 -5.35 13.90 1.24
C GLY A 138 -4.61 15.06 1.93
N LEU A 139 -4.21 14.83 3.19
CA LEU A 139 -3.42 15.76 4.01
C LEU A 139 -1.99 15.82 3.46
N LYS A 140 -1.54 16.96 2.94
CA LYS A 140 -0.14 17.08 2.49
C LYS A 140 0.81 16.86 3.66
N VAL A 141 1.82 16.00 3.46
CA VAL A 141 2.87 15.72 4.45
C VAL A 141 4.27 15.79 3.83
N ASN A 142 5.21 16.36 4.58
CA ASN A 142 6.61 16.48 4.18
C ASN A 142 7.44 15.23 4.53
N GLU A 143 8.75 15.30 4.30
CA GLU A 143 9.77 14.29 4.59
C GLU A 143 9.89 13.88 6.06
N HIS A 144 9.26 14.62 6.98
CA HIS A 144 9.15 14.30 8.41
C HIS A 144 7.71 13.94 8.83
N MET A 145 6.81 13.66 7.89
CA MET A 145 5.38 13.38 8.13
C MET A 145 4.59 14.56 8.73
N CYS A 146 5.17 15.76 8.77
CA CYS A 146 4.53 16.98 9.25
C CYS A 146 3.53 17.51 8.21
N THR A 147 2.40 18.03 8.67
CA THR A 147 1.45 18.78 7.83
C THR A 147 1.84 20.26 7.73
N SER A 148 0.99 21.10 7.12
CA SER A 148 1.16 22.57 7.13
C SER A 148 0.97 23.20 8.52
N GLU A 149 0.28 22.51 9.43
CA GLU A 149 -0.02 23.02 10.77
C GLU A 149 1.08 22.60 11.76
N PRO A 150 1.63 23.52 12.58
CA PRO A 150 2.59 23.19 13.62
C PRO A 150 2.10 22.07 14.54
N ASP A 151 3.02 21.19 14.94
CA ASP A 151 2.78 20.05 15.84
C ASP A 151 1.76 19.00 15.34
N ILE A 152 1.23 19.13 14.11
CA ILE A 152 0.32 18.17 13.49
C ILE A 152 1.02 17.37 12.39
N TYR A 153 1.09 16.06 12.61
CA TYR A 153 1.59 15.03 11.72
C TYR A 153 0.43 14.23 11.12
N ALA A 154 0.69 13.47 10.04
CA ALA A 154 -0.26 12.48 9.53
C ALA A 154 0.44 11.22 8.98
N ALA A 155 -0.22 10.07 9.06
CA ALA A 155 0.34 8.80 8.55
C ALA A 155 -0.67 7.93 7.79
N GLY A 156 -0.19 7.26 6.73
CA GLY A 156 -0.94 6.28 5.92
C GLY A 156 -1.95 6.87 4.94
N ASP A 157 -3.02 6.13 4.67
CA ASP A 157 -4.02 6.35 3.60
C ASP A 157 -4.70 7.73 3.57
N VAL A 158 -4.52 8.58 4.58
CA VAL A 158 -5.08 9.94 4.64
C VAL A 158 -4.14 11.01 4.06
N CYS A 159 -2.86 10.72 3.83
CA CYS A 159 -1.82 11.73 3.60
C CYS A 159 -1.26 11.72 2.17
N THR A 160 -0.94 12.86 1.60
CA THR A 160 -0.40 12.98 0.24
C THR A 160 1.04 13.44 0.35
N THR A 161 1.97 12.66 -0.18
CA THR A 161 3.41 12.91 -0.04
C THR A 161 3.81 14.18 -0.80
N ALA A 162 4.49 15.10 -0.12
CA ALA A 162 4.89 16.40 -0.66
C ALA A 162 6.42 16.62 -0.63
N TRP A 163 7.20 15.58 -0.30
CA TRP A 163 8.64 15.53 -0.56
C TRP A 163 8.91 15.02 -1.99
N GLU A 164 10.13 15.22 -2.50
CA GLU A 164 10.55 14.65 -3.79
C GLU A 164 10.80 13.14 -3.61
N PRO A 165 10.00 12.24 -4.23
CA PRO A 165 10.12 10.80 -4.00
C PRO A 165 11.35 10.23 -4.72
N SER A 166 11.93 9.18 -4.15
CA SER A 166 12.95 8.40 -4.86
C SER A 166 12.44 7.91 -6.21
N SER A 167 13.31 7.88 -7.21
CA SER A 167 12.95 7.53 -8.60
C SER A 167 12.45 6.09 -8.74
N LEU A 168 12.64 5.25 -7.72
CA LEU A 168 12.23 3.85 -7.62
C LEU A 168 11.00 3.64 -6.70
N TRP A 169 10.63 4.66 -5.91
CA TRP A 169 9.45 4.65 -5.05
C TRP A 169 8.20 5.22 -5.73
N GLN A 170 7.02 4.95 -5.17
CA GLN A 170 5.77 5.64 -5.53
C GLN A 170 4.74 5.47 -4.40
N GLN A 171 3.92 6.50 -4.15
CA GLN A 171 2.86 6.39 -3.15
C GLN A 171 1.73 5.47 -3.64
N MET A 172 1.32 4.52 -2.81
CA MET A 172 0.10 3.74 -2.99
C MET A 172 -0.64 3.56 -1.66
N ARG A 173 -1.98 3.49 -1.73
CA ARG A 173 -2.88 3.34 -0.56
C ARG A 173 -2.88 1.89 -0.05
N LEU A 174 -1.76 1.49 0.55
CA LEU A 174 -1.42 0.11 0.92
C LEU A 174 -1.10 -0.03 2.41
N TRP A 175 -1.40 -1.21 2.97
CA TRP A 175 -1.11 -1.54 4.36
C TRP A 175 0.39 -1.47 4.71
N THR A 176 1.27 -1.87 3.79
CA THR A 176 2.73 -1.78 3.96
C THR A 176 3.16 -0.33 4.14
N GLN A 177 2.81 0.56 3.21
CA GLN A 177 3.11 1.99 3.30
C GLN A 177 2.43 2.65 4.52
N ALA A 178 1.19 2.31 4.84
CA ALA A 178 0.52 2.84 6.03
C ALA A 178 1.22 2.43 7.35
N ARG A 179 1.78 1.21 7.43
CA ARG A 179 2.61 0.75 8.54
C ARG A 179 3.96 1.46 8.59
N GLN A 180 4.64 1.62 7.44
CA GLN A 180 5.92 2.32 7.30
C GLN A 180 5.79 3.79 7.73
N MET A 181 4.81 4.53 7.17
CA MET A 181 4.50 5.91 7.57
C MET A 181 4.14 6.02 9.05
N GLY A 182 3.38 5.06 9.61
CA GLY A 182 3.02 5.07 11.03
C GLY A 182 4.21 4.86 11.97
N TRP A 183 5.18 4.03 11.58
CA TRP A 183 6.43 3.85 12.30
C TRP A 183 7.34 5.08 12.20
N TYR A 184 7.50 5.62 10.99
CA TYR A 184 8.39 6.75 10.77
C TYR A 184 7.83 8.07 11.33
N ALA A 185 6.52 8.33 11.26
CA ALA A 185 5.91 9.48 11.94
C ALA A 185 6.18 9.45 13.46
N ALA A 186 6.17 8.27 14.09
CA ALA A 186 6.54 8.13 15.49
C ALA A 186 8.03 8.42 15.76
N LYS A 187 8.94 8.12 14.83
CA LYS A 187 10.34 8.56 14.88
C LYS A 187 10.43 10.09 14.78
N CYS A 188 9.74 10.71 13.82
CA CYS A 188 9.75 12.15 13.60
C CYS A 188 9.25 12.93 14.82
N MET A 189 8.08 12.57 15.34
CA MET A 189 7.50 13.21 16.54
C MET A 189 8.46 13.11 17.75
N ALA A 190 9.15 11.98 17.91
CA ALA A 190 10.13 11.79 18.99
C ALA A 190 11.40 12.63 18.76
N ALA A 191 11.92 12.68 17.54
CA ALA A 191 13.11 13.45 17.18
C ALA A 191 12.87 14.97 17.36
N ASP A 192 11.76 15.49 16.82
CA ASP A 192 11.28 16.86 17.00
C ASP A 192 11.15 17.25 18.49
N THR A 193 10.50 16.38 19.30
CA THR A 193 10.38 16.57 20.76
C THR A 193 11.74 16.60 21.48
N LEU A 194 12.78 15.98 20.92
CA LEU A 194 14.14 15.92 21.47
C LEU A 194 15.09 16.95 20.82
N GLY A 195 14.65 17.77 19.86
CA GLY A 195 15.51 18.67 19.09
C GLY A 195 16.53 17.95 18.20
N GLN A 196 16.24 16.71 17.80
CA GLN A 196 17.11 15.87 16.98
C GLN A 196 16.70 15.93 15.51
N SER A 197 17.70 15.95 14.61
CA SER A 197 17.48 15.69 13.19
C SER A 197 17.46 14.19 12.93
N ILE A 198 16.61 13.73 12.01
CA ILE A 198 16.61 12.37 11.45
C ILE A 198 16.43 12.44 9.94
N GLU A 199 17.05 11.49 9.23
CA GLU A 199 16.89 11.32 7.79
C GLU A 199 15.66 10.46 7.47
N MET A 200 15.25 10.44 6.20
CA MET A 200 14.14 9.61 5.74
C MET A 200 14.45 8.12 5.93
N ASP A 201 13.44 7.35 6.31
CA ASP A 201 13.57 5.90 6.46
C ASP A 201 13.74 5.24 5.08
N PHE A 202 14.72 4.34 4.94
CA PHE A 202 15.05 3.65 3.68
C PHE A 202 13.86 2.92 3.04
N CYS A 203 12.82 2.59 3.81
CA CYS A 203 11.56 2.05 3.28
C CYS A 203 10.76 3.01 2.36
N PHE A 204 11.24 4.24 2.13
CA PHE A 204 10.74 5.18 1.12
C PHE A 204 11.63 5.31 -0.13
N GLU A 205 12.72 4.52 -0.25
CA GLU A 205 13.57 4.50 -1.46
C GLU A 205 13.03 3.58 -2.57
N LEU A 206 12.54 2.39 -2.21
CA LEU A 206 11.99 1.43 -3.17
C LEU A 206 10.49 1.19 -2.92
N PHE A 207 9.70 1.17 -3.99
CA PHE A 207 8.37 0.59 -3.93
C PHE A 207 8.49 -0.94 -3.80
N ALA A 208 8.19 -1.49 -2.62
CA ALA A 208 8.08 -2.93 -2.41
C ALA A 208 6.70 -3.28 -1.84
N HIS A 209 5.99 -4.23 -2.47
CA HIS A 209 4.73 -4.75 -1.96
C HIS A 209 4.57 -6.25 -2.21
N ILE A 210 4.33 -7.00 -1.13
CA ILE A 210 4.00 -8.42 -1.14
C ILE A 210 2.52 -8.60 -0.79
N THR A 211 1.82 -9.41 -1.57
CA THR A 211 0.43 -9.83 -1.35
C THR A 211 0.21 -11.29 -1.78
N LYS A 212 -1.00 -11.80 -1.60
CA LYS A 212 -1.38 -13.18 -1.98
C LYS A 212 -2.69 -13.18 -2.75
N PHE A 213 -2.66 -13.66 -3.99
CA PHE A 213 -3.81 -13.62 -4.90
C PHE A 213 -4.05 -15.02 -5.47
N PHE A 214 -5.24 -15.58 -5.21
CA PHE A 214 -5.59 -16.98 -5.48
C PHE A 214 -4.46 -17.98 -5.19
N ASN A 215 -4.04 -17.99 -3.92
CA ASN A 215 -2.93 -18.78 -3.37
C ASN A 215 -1.50 -18.50 -3.88
N HIS A 216 -1.30 -17.85 -5.03
CA HIS A 216 0.04 -17.43 -5.45
C HIS A 216 0.55 -16.28 -4.56
N LYS A 217 1.82 -16.38 -4.12
CA LYS A 217 2.64 -15.23 -3.70
C LYS A 217 2.70 -14.23 -4.86
N VAL A 218 2.58 -12.95 -4.57
CA VAL A 218 2.64 -11.85 -5.56
C VAL A 218 3.52 -10.74 -4.99
N VAL A 219 4.57 -10.38 -5.70
CA VAL A 219 5.53 -9.36 -5.31
C VAL A 219 5.67 -8.31 -6.42
N LEU A 220 5.60 -7.06 -6.03
CA LEU A 220 5.67 -5.89 -6.91
C LEU A 220 6.84 -5.01 -6.42
N LEU A 221 7.87 -4.86 -7.27
CA LEU A 221 9.09 -4.10 -6.97
C LEU A 221 9.24 -2.91 -7.92
N GLY A 222 9.67 -1.76 -7.40
CA GLY A 222 9.98 -0.55 -8.15
C GLY A 222 8.86 -0.09 -9.09
N LYS A 223 9.23 0.28 -10.31
CA LYS A 223 8.33 0.61 -11.42
C LYS A 223 7.84 -0.65 -12.14
N TYR A 224 7.20 -1.55 -11.39
CA TYR A 224 6.75 -2.87 -11.82
C TYR A 224 5.87 -2.90 -13.09
N ASN A 225 5.22 -1.79 -13.48
CA ASN A 225 4.45 -1.61 -14.71
C ASN A 225 4.99 -0.41 -15.53
N ALA A 226 6.30 -0.15 -15.49
CA ALA A 226 6.98 0.95 -16.16
C ALA A 226 6.41 2.36 -15.84
N GLN A 227 5.86 2.53 -14.63
CA GLN A 227 5.18 3.77 -14.22
C GLN A 227 6.13 4.97 -14.32
N GLY A 228 5.79 5.93 -15.19
CA GLY A 228 6.57 7.16 -15.41
C GLY A 228 7.79 7.00 -16.34
N LEU A 229 8.18 5.78 -16.74
CA LEU A 229 9.37 5.54 -17.57
C LEU A 229 9.21 5.94 -19.05
N GLY A 230 8.00 6.28 -19.47
CA GLY A 230 7.69 6.63 -20.86
C GLY A 230 7.70 5.42 -21.80
N ARG A 231 8.28 5.58 -23.00
CA ARG A 231 8.40 4.51 -24.02
C ARG A 231 9.82 3.92 -24.15
N ASP A 232 10.78 4.49 -23.42
CA ASP A 232 12.19 4.10 -23.44
C ASP A 232 12.44 2.98 -22.41
N HIS A 233 11.71 1.87 -22.53
CA HIS A 233 11.80 0.73 -21.61
C HIS A 233 11.58 -0.59 -22.34
N GLU A 234 12.15 -1.66 -21.76
CA GLU A 234 12.06 -3.03 -22.23
C GLU A 234 11.39 -3.91 -21.16
N LEU A 235 10.74 -5.00 -21.60
CA LEU A 235 10.03 -5.94 -20.72
C LEU A 235 10.55 -7.35 -20.98
N LEU A 236 11.30 -7.90 -20.02
CA LEU A 236 11.72 -9.31 -20.04
C LEU A 236 10.64 -10.15 -19.34
N LEU A 237 10.36 -11.36 -19.85
CA LEU A 237 9.27 -12.20 -19.36
C LEU A 237 9.61 -13.70 -19.35
N ARG A 238 9.50 -14.33 -18.17
CA ARG A 238 9.45 -15.78 -17.95
C ARG A 238 8.08 -16.17 -17.39
N CYS A 239 7.50 -17.25 -17.89
CA CYS A 239 6.16 -17.69 -17.47
C CYS A 239 6.03 -19.21 -17.56
N THR A 240 6.00 -19.87 -16.40
CA THR A 240 5.71 -21.30 -16.28
C THR A 240 4.24 -21.45 -15.88
N LYS A 241 3.38 -21.69 -16.89
CA LYS A 241 1.90 -21.64 -16.78
C LYS A 241 1.36 -22.36 -15.53
N GLY A 242 0.81 -21.59 -14.59
CA GLY A 242 0.18 -22.11 -13.37
C GLY A 242 1.14 -22.39 -12.21
N HIS A 243 2.45 -22.20 -12.39
CA HIS A 243 3.45 -22.20 -11.32
C HIS A 243 3.89 -20.77 -11.03
N GLU A 244 4.57 -20.13 -11.98
CA GLU A 244 5.21 -18.82 -11.82
C GLU A 244 5.03 -17.89 -13.04
N TYR A 245 5.10 -16.59 -12.77
CA TYR A 245 5.20 -15.52 -13.77
C TYR A 245 6.19 -14.48 -13.24
N VAL A 246 7.25 -14.23 -14.01
CA VAL A 246 8.35 -13.31 -13.69
C VAL A 246 8.44 -12.31 -14.84
N LYS A 247 8.18 -11.03 -14.55
CA LYS A 247 8.32 -9.94 -15.51
C LYS A 247 9.23 -8.86 -14.95
N VAL A 248 10.25 -8.49 -15.69
CA VAL A 248 11.21 -7.44 -15.33
C VAL A 248 11.06 -6.25 -16.27
N VAL A 249 11.14 -5.04 -15.70
CA VAL A 249 11.12 -3.76 -16.41
C VAL A 249 12.53 -3.20 -16.45
N MET A 250 13.09 -3.10 -17.65
CA MET A 250 14.45 -2.60 -17.90
C MET A 250 14.41 -1.20 -18.53
N GLN A 251 15.34 -0.33 -18.15
CA GLN A 251 15.59 0.94 -18.83
C GLN A 251 17.10 1.21 -18.88
N ARG A 252 17.66 1.40 -20.09
CA ARG A 252 19.07 1.77 -20.31
C ARG A 252 20.06 0.88 -19.55
N GLY A 253 19.85 -0.43 -19.66
CA GLY A 253 20.65 -1.46 -18.99
C GLY A 253 20.27 -1.76 -17.54
N ARG A 254 19.46 -0.94 -16.88
CA ARG A 254 19.21 -1.04 -15.42
C ARG A 254 17.82 -1.61 -15.13
N MET A 255 17.73 -2.37 -14.04
CA MET A 255 16.45 -2.87 -13.55
C MET A 255 15.68 -1.75 -12.86
N MET A 256 14.45 -1.50 -13.29
CA MET A 256 13.60 -0.43 -12.75
C MET A 256 12.43 -0.95 -11.93
N GLY A 257 12.05 -2.22 -12.10
CA GLY A 257 10.96 -2.84 -11.38
C GLY A 257 10.67 -4.27 -11.83
N ALA A 258 9.90 -5.02 -11.03
CA ALA A 258 9.53 -6.39 -11.33
C ALA A 258 8.12 -6.75 -10.84
N VAL A 259 7.49 -7.72 -11.51
CA VAL A 259 6.31 -8.46 -11.05
C VAL A 259 6.70 -9.92 -10.94
N LEU A 260 6.67 -10.46 -9.72
CA LEU A 260 6.93 -11.86 -9.43
C LEU A 260 5.64 -12.49 -8.89
N ILE A 261 5.25 -13.63 -9.44
CA ILE A 261 4.03 -14.37 -9.06
C ILE A 261 4.38 -15.85 -8.95
N GLY A 262 3.90 -16.51 -7.90
CA GLY A 262 4.32 -17.86 -7.54
C GLY A 262 5.52 -17.84 -6.60
N ASP A 263 6.13 -18.99 -6.39
CA ASP A 263 7.36 -19.14 -5.63
C ASP A 263 8.53 -19.07 -6.63
N THR A 264 9.06 -17.86 -6.79
CA THR A 264 10.03 -17.47 -7.83
C THR A 264 11.47 -17.42 -7.34
N ASP A 265 11.63 -17.17 -6.04
CA ASP A 265 12.89 -17.03 -5.30
C ASP A 265 13.89 -16.11 -6.03
N LEU A 266 13.41 -14.90 -6.34
CA LEU A 266 14.12 -13.81 -7.03
C LEU A 266 13.90 -12.45 -6.34
N GLU A 267 13.10 -12.41 -5.27
CA GLU A 267 12.62 -11.19 -4.62
C GLU A 267 13.75 -10.28 -4.10
N GLU A 268 14.62 -10.82 -3.25
CA GLU A 268 15.72 -10.08 -2.62
C GLU A 268 16.76 -9.65 -3.67
N THR A 269 17.05 -10.53 -4.61
CA THR A 269 18.03 -10.32 -5.69
C THR A 269 17.56 -9.24 -6.67
N PHE A 270 16.27 -9.22 -7.03
CA PHE A 270 15.71 -8.15 -7.85
C PHE A 270 15.53 -6.84 -7.06
N GLU A 271 15.20 -6.89 -5.77
CA GLU A 271 15.20 -5.70 -4.88
C GLU A 271 16.59 -5.07 -4.82
N ASN A 272 17.64 -5.86 -4.61
CA ASN A 272 19.04 -5.43 -4.60
C ASN A 272 19.50 -4.90 -5.98
N LEU A 273 19.15 -5.56 -7.08
CA LEU A 273 19.50 -5.08 -8.43
C LEU A 273 18.82 -3.75 -8.81
N ILE A 274 17.58 -3.55 -8.36
CA ILE A 274 16.86 -2.29 -8.53
C ILE A 274 17.49 -1.20 -7.65
N LEU A 275 17.76 -1.46 -6.37
CA LEU A 275 18.36 -0.49 -5.43
C LEU A 275 19.78 -0.08 -5.83
N ASN A 276 20.64 -1.04 -6.17
CA ASN A 276 22.01 -0.78 -6.62
C ASN A 276 22.06 -0.18 -8.04
N GLN A 277 20.94 -0.13 -8.75
CA GLN A 277 20.82 0.39 -10.12
C GLN A 277 21.87 -0.20 -11.06
N MET A 278 22.16 -1.51 -10.95
CA MET A 278 23.28 -2.12 -11.65
C MET A 278 23.09 -2.12 -13.17
N ASP A 279 24.19 -1.99 -13.93
CA ASP A 279 24.17 -2.13 -15.39
C ASP A 279 24.19 -3.61 -15.77
N LEU A 280 23.06 -4.09 -16.26
CA LEU A 280 22.79 -5.47 -16.65
C LEU A 280 22.78 -5.66 -18.16
N SER A 281 23.26 -4.69 -18.94
CA SER A 281 23.26 -4.71 -20.42
C SER A 281 24.00 -5.92 -21.02
N ALA A 282 24.88 -6.57 -20.26
CA ALA A 282 25.62 -7.75 -20.68
C ALA A 282 24.82 -9.06 -20.62
N TYR A 283 23.72 -9.11 -19.84
CA TYR A 283 22.96 -10.34 -19.56
C TYR A 283 21.70 -10.49 -20.42
N GLY A 284 20.97 -9.40 -20.69
CA GLY A 284 19.78 -9.43 -21.55
C GLY A 284 18.73 -10.45 -21.08
N GLU A 285 18.30 -11.36 -21.97
CA GLU A 285 17.31 -12.40 -21.64
C GLU A 285 17.82 -13.43 -20.59
N ASP A 286 19.14 -13.62 -20.46
CA ASP A 286 19.70 -14.57 -19.50
C ASP A 286 19.45 -14.16 -18.03
N LEU A 287 19.07 -12.90 -17.76
CA LEU A 287 18.59 -12.44 -16.45
C LEU A 287 17.40 -13.25 -15.90
N LEU A 288 16.67 -13.96 -16.77
CA LEU A 288 15.53 -14.79 -16.38
C LEU A 288 15.78 -16.30 -16.57
N ASN A 289 16.96 -16.71 -17.05
CA ASN A 289 17.26 -18.10 -17.38
C ASN A 289 17.29 -18.97 -16.10
N PRO A 290 16.36 -19.92 -15.89
CA PRO A 290 16.24 -20.67 -14.64
C PRO A 290 17.35 -21.73 -14.44
N ASN A 291 18.35 -21.77 -15.32
CA ASN A 291 19.54 -22.62 -15.20
C ASN A 291 20.80 -21.79 -14.85
N ILE A 292 20.66 -20.47 -14.75
CA ILE A 292 21.69 -19.54 -14.31
C ILE A 292 21.27 -19.09 -12.92
N ASP A 293 22.08 -19.40 -11.91
CA ASP A 293 21.92 -18.74 -10.63
C ASP A 293 22.38 -17.29 -10.83
N ILE A 294 21.50 -16.35 -10.48
CA ILE A 294 21.74 -14.91 -10.68
C ILE A 294 22.31 -14.27 -9.41
N GLU A 295 22.29 -14.95 -8.27
CA GLU A 295 22.90 -14.50 -7.01
C GLU A 295 24.43 -14.65 -7.08
N ASP A 296 24.91 -15.76 -7.66
CA ASP A 296 26.34 -16.06 -7.96
C ASP A 296 27.08 -14.96 -8.75
N TYR A 297 26.38 -14.00 -9.37
CA TYR A 297 26.96 -12.90 -10.15
C TYR A 297 27.11 -11.58 -9.36
N PHE A 298 26.48 -11.45 -8.19
CA PHE A 298 26.30 -10.17 -7.50
C PHE A 298 26.70 -10.14 -6.01
N ASP A 299 27.27 -11.24 -5.50
CA ASP A 299 28.00 -11.35 -4.21
C ASP A 299 29.42 -10.69 -4.24
#